data_AF-A0A966N5C8-F1
#
_entry.id   AF-A0A966N5C8-F1
#
_cell.length_a   1.000
_cell.length_b   1.000
_cell.length_c   1.000
_cell.angle_alpha   90.00
_cell.angle_beta   90.00
_cell.angle_gamma   90.00
#
_symmetry.space_group_name_H-M   'P 1'
#
loop_
_entity.id
_entity.type
_entity.pdbx_description
1 polymer ?
#
loop_
_entity_poly.entity_id
_entity_poly.type
_entity_poly.pdbx_seq_one_letter_code
_entity_poly.pdbx_strand_id
1 'polypeptide(L)'
;ISGSIWGIPTWGTWWVWDARIVSTLILFIMYLGLISLHDSFNNNEKADKFLSILVLVGSVNIPIIKMSVEWWSTLHQPASITLSEKPAIDLVMLYPLFGSIIGFTGLITCLVILSSKLQIIKREKNKSWVKDYV
;
A
#
# COMPACT_ATOMS: atom_id res chain seq x y z
N ILE A 1 -2.17 2.72 -21.87
CA ILE A 1 -2.23 2.02 -23.18
C ILE A 1 -0.98 1.16 -23.44
N SER A 2 0.19 1.42 -22.84
CA SER A 2 1.44 0.69 -23.15
C SER A 2 1.71 -0.62 -22.39
N GLY A 3 1.03 -0.88 -21.27
CA GLY A 3 1.39 -2.00 -20.38
C GLY A 3 1.25 -3.39 -21.01
N SER A 4 0.09 -3.71 -21.59
CA SER A 4 -0.17 -5.02 -22.19
C SER A 4 0.64 -5.28 -23.48
N ILE A 5 0.97 -4.21 -24.21
CA ILE A 5 1.82 -4.25 -25.41
C ILE A 5 3.26 -4.64 -25.05
N TRP A 6 3.77 -4.23 -23.88
CA TRP A 6 5.07 -4.68 -23.38
C TRP A 6 5.00 -6.08 -22.71
N GLY A 7 3.84 -6.43 -22.14
CA GLY A 7 3.62 -7.73 -21.51
C GLY A 7 3.73 -8.91 -22.50
N ILE A 8 3.10 -8.82 -23.67
CA ILE A 8 3.07 -9.93 -24.63
C ILE A 8 4.46 -10.44 -25.07
N PRO A 9 5.47 -9.62 -25.43
CA PRO A 9 6.80 -10.14 -25.77
C PRO A 9 7.60 -10.65 -24.57
N THR A 10 7.38 -10.12 -23.36
CA THR A 10 8.17 -10.47 -22.17
C THR A 10 7.63 -11.72 -21.48
N TRP A 11 6.31 -11.89 -21.50
CA TRP A 11 5.59 -12.83 -20.65
C TRP A 11 4.70 -13.81 -21.44
N GLY A 12 4.60 -13.65 -22.77
CA GLY A 12 3.84 -14.54 -23.65
C GLY A 12 2.32 -14.43 -23.49
N THR A 13 1.82 -13.49 -22.69
CA THR A 13 0.39 -13.21 -22.52
C THR A 13 0.12 -11.72 -22.37
N TRP A 14 -1.07 -11.27 -22.78
CA TRP A 14 -1.54 -9.89 -22.61
C TRP A 14 -1.91 -9.57 -21.16
N TRP A 15 -2.37 -10.58 -20.42
CA TRP A 15 -2.79 -10.49 -19.03
C TRP A 15 -2.77 -11.87 -18.36
N VAL A 16 -2.53 -11.89 -17.04
CA VAL A 16 -2.65 -13.09 -16.21
C VAL A 16 -3.45 -12.78 -14.95
N TRP A 17 -4.37 -13.67 -14.61
CA TRP A 17 -5.19 -13.61 -13.39
C TRP A 17 -4.52 -14.41 -12.27
N ASP A 18 -3.28 -14.06 -11.91
CA ASP A 18 -2.58 -14.75 -10.83
C ASP A 18 -3.01 -14.26 -9.44
N ALA A 19 -2.70 -15.05 -8.40
CA ALA A 19 -3.08 -14.74 -7.03
C ALA A 19 -2.50 -13.40 -6.54
N ARG A 20 -1.33 -12.99 -7.04
CA ARG A 20 -0.64 -11.75 -6.64
C ARG A 20 -1.35 -10.52 -7.21
N ILE A 21 -1.64 -10.53 -8.50
CA ILE A 21 -2.29 -9.44 -9.21
C ILE A 21 -3.77 -9.32 -8.77
N VAL A 22 -4.46 -10.44 -8.55
CA VAL A 22 -5.84 -10.42 -8.06
C VAL A 22 -5.93 -9.87 -6.65
N SER A 23 -5.10 -10.36 -5.72
CA SER A 23 -5.11 -9.88 -4.34
C SER A 23 -4.70 -8.41 -4.22
N THR A 24 -3.77 -7.93 -5.06
CA THR A 24 -3.43 -6.50 -5.15
C THR A 24 -4.56 -5.65 -5.78
N LEU A 25 -5.29 -6.18 -6.78
CA LEU A 25 -6.50 -5.51 -7.29
C LEU A 25 -7.59 -5.42 -6.22
N ILE A 26 -7.80 -6.48 -5.45
CA ILE A 26 -8.73 -6.48 -4.31
C ILE A 26 -8.30 -5.40 -3.31
N LEU A 27 -7.00 -5.32 -2.97
CA LEU A 27 -6.48 -4.27 -2.09
C LEU A 27 -6.78 -2.88 -2.63
N PHE A 28 -6.58 -2.64 -3.93
CA PHE A 28 -6.87 -1.36 -4.57
C PHE A 28 -8.36 -0.99 -4.45
N ILE A 29 -9.27 -1.93 -4.76
CA ILE A 29 -10.71 -1.73 -4.62
C ILE A 29 -11.08 -1.46 -3.16
N MET A 30 -10.46 -2.17 -2.21
CA MET A 30 -10.67 -1.94 -0.77
C MET A 30 -10.24 -0.53 -0.36
N TYR A 31 -9.11 -0.01 -0.84
CA TYR A 31 -8.70 1.38 -0.58
C TYR A 31 -9.73 2.39 -1.08
N LEU A 32 -10.19 2.24 -2.34
CA LEU A 32 -11.23 3.09 -2.90
C LEU A 32 -12.54 3.01 -2.09
N GLY A 33 -12.93 1.79 -1.73
CA GLY A 33 -14.11 1.54 -0.91
C GLY A 33 -14.01 2.21 0.46
N LEU A 34 -12.88 2.09 1.15
CA LEU A 34 -12.66 2.73 2.46
C LEU A 34 -12.69 4.26 2.36
N ILE A 35 -12.02 4.86 1.38
CA ILE A 35 -12.01 6.32 1.19
C ILE A 35 -13.43 6.82 0.91
N SER A 36 -14.10 6.22 -0.10
CA SER A 36 -15.45 6.61 -0.47
C SER A 36 -16.45 6.41 0.66
N LEU A 37 -16.27 5.36 1.46
CA LEU A 37 -17.15 5.08 2.59
C LEU A 37 -16.92 6.07 3.72
N HIS A 38 -15.66 6.41 4.05
CA HIS A 38 -15.36 7.44 5.05
C HIS A 38 -16.05 8.77 4.72
N ASP A 39 -15.91 9.21 3.46
CA ASP A 39 -16.47 10.47 2.97
C ASP A 39 -18.01 10.50 2.94
N SER A 40 -18.66 9.33 2.99
CA SER A 40 -20.13 9.25 3.05
C SER A 40 -20.72 9.55 4.44
N PHE A 41 -19.90 9.54 5.50
CA PHE A 41 -20.37 9.78 6.86
C PHE A 41 -20.40 11.28 7.20
N ASN A 42 -21.52 11.74 7.78
CA ASN A 42 -21.62 13.08 8.35
C ASN A 42 -20.89 13.22 9.70
N ASN A 43 -20.71 12.10 10.43
CA ASN A 43 -20.03 12.08 11.72
C ASN A 43 -18.70 11.33 11.60
N ASN A 44 -17.60 12.09 11.60
CA ASN A 44 -16.24 11.57 11.46
C ASN A 44 -15.86 10.56 12.55
N GLU A 45 -16.28 10.75 13.81
CA GLU A 45 -15.94 9.80 14.88
C GLU A 45 -16.60 8.44 14.69
N LYS A 46 -17.86 8.43 14.22
CA LYS A 46 -18.56 7.19 13.87
C LYS A 46 -17.91 6.52 12.67
N ALA A 47 -17.55 7.30 11.65
CA ALA A 47 -16.82 6.82 10.48
C ALA A 47 -15.52 6.14 10.90
N ASP A 48 -14.66 6.85 11.65
CA ASP A 48 -13.36 6.35 12.08
C ASP A 48 -13.46 5.04 12.87
N LYS A 49 -14.44 4.91 13.77
CA LYS A 49 -14.68 3.68 14.55
C LYS A 49 -15.13 2.52 13.68
N PHE A 50 -16.01 2.76 12.72
CA PHE A 50 -16.48 1.71 11.81
C PHE A 50 -15.38 1.27 10.85
N LEU A 51 -14.69 2.23 10.25
CA LEU A 51 -13.61 1.96 9.30
C LEU A 51 -12.40 1.31 9.95
N SER A 52 -12.07 1.58 11.21
CA SER A 52 -10.94 0.92 11.88
C SER A 52 -11.13 -0.60 11.94
N ILE A 53 -12.36 -1.07 12.16
CA ILE A 53 -12.70 -2.50 12.14
C ILE A 53 -12.53 -3.05 10.72
N LEU A 54 -13.07 -2.36 9.70
CA LEU A 54 -12.94 -2.78 8.31
C LEU A 54 -11.48 -2.85 7.85
N VAL A 55 -10.66 -1.89 8.25
CA VAL A 55 -9.22 -1.87 7.95
C VAL A 55 -8.50 -3.03 8.62
N LEU A 56 -8.81 -3.33 9.89
CA LEU A 56 -8.23 -4.47 10.60
C LEU A 56 -8.57 -5.79 9.90
N VAL A 57 -9.85 -6.02 9.59
CA VAL A 57 -10.29 -7.22 8.85
C VAL A 57 -9.64 -7.25 7.46
N GLY A 58 -9.63 -6.12 6.77
CA GLY A 58 -9.03 -5.98 5.44
C GLY A 58 -7.53 -6.19 5.40
N SER A 59 -6.82 -5.89 6.49
CA SER A 59 -5.36 -6.05 6.57
C SER A 59 -4.91 -7.51 6.41
N VAL A 60 -5.82 -8.48 6.60
CA VAL A 60 -5.58 -9.91 6.29
C VAL A 60 -5.22 -10.13 4.82
N ASN A 61 -5.63 -9.23 3.91
CA ASN A 61 -5.23 -9.32 2.50
C ASN A 61 -3.72 -9.04 2.31
N ILE A 62 -3.08 -8.26 3.17
CA ILE A 62 -1.65 -7.93 3.06
C ILE A 62 -0.75 -9.18 3.17
N PRO A 63 -0.87 -10.05 4.19
CA PRO A 63 -0.11 -11.28 4.24
C PRO A 63 -0.47 -12.23 3.09
N ILE A 64 -1.72 -12.25 2.61
CA ILE A 64 -2.09 -13.05 1.42
C ILE A 64 -1.31 -12.58 0.19
N ILE A 65 -1.23 -11.27 -0.05
CA ILE A 65 -0.42 -10.70 -1.14
C ILE A 65 1.05 -11.10 -0.98
N LYS A 66 1.61 -10.94 0.21
CA LYS A 66 3.03 -11.28 0.46
C LYS A 66 3.31 -12.76 0.23
N MET A 67 2.46 -13.63 0.75
CA MET A 67 2.61 -15.08 0.64
C MET A 67 2.20 -15.63 -0.73
N SER A 68 1.48 -14.86 -1.54
CA SER A 68 1.13 -15.25 -2.92
C SER A 68 2.34 -15.58 -3.79
N VAL A 69 3.52 -15.04 -3.44
CA VAL A 69 4.80 -15.33 -4.08
C VAL A 69 5.25 -16.78 -3.85
N GLU A 70 4.94 -17.33 -2.67
CA GLU A 70 5.40 -18.65 -2.22
C GLU A 70 4.32 -19.73 -2.38
N TRP A 71 3.06 -19.37 -2.12
CA TRP A 71 1.93 -20.31 -2.16
C TRP A 71 1.49 -20.69 -3.57
N TRP A 72 1.69 -19.83 -4.56
CA TRP A 72 1.28 -20.08 -5.94
C TRP A 72 2.43 -19.91 -6.92
N SER A 73 2.53 -20.84 -7.86
CA SER A 73 3.37 -20.68 -9.05
C SER A 73 2.80 -19.55 -9.91
N THR A 74 3.57 -18.47 -10.05
CA THR A 74 3.20 -17.32 -10.90
C THR A 74 4.18 -17.19 -12.05
N LEU A 75 3.81 -16.38 -13.04
CA LEU A 75 4.70 -16.00 -14.14
C LEU A 75 5.90 -15.15 -13.67
N HIS A 76 5.79 -14.60 -12.46
CA HIS A 76 6.81 -13.78 -11.87
C HIS A 76 7.86 -14.60 -11.14
N GLN A 77 9.10 -14.15 -11.25
CA GLN A 77 10.23 -14.68 -10.51
C GLN A 77 9.97 -14.76 -8.98
N PRO A 78 10.62 -15.70 -8.28
CA PRO A 78 10.59 -15.79 -6.83
C PRO A 78 11.32 -14.60 -6.17
N ALA A 79 11.26 -14.53 -4.84
CA ALA A 79 11.87 -13.44 -4.08
C ALA A 79 13.40 -13.39 -4.28
N SER A 80 13.93 -12.20 -4.62
CA SER A 80 15.39 -11.99 -4.78
C SER A 80 16.13 -11.72 -3.47
N ILE A 81 15.37 -11.44 -2.40
CA ILE A 81 15.87 -11.25 -1.03
C ILE A 81 15.06 -12.16 -0.11
N THR A 82 15.79 -12.99 0.62
CA THR A 82 15.26 -13.96 1.58
C THR A 82 15.92 -13.73 2.94
N LEU A 83 15.21 -14.05 4.03
CA LEU A 83 15.73 -13.87 5.39
C LEU A 83 16.80 -14.91 5.77
N SER A 84 16.69 -16.12 5.21
CA SER A 84 17.47 -17.29 5.64
C SER A 84 18.62 -17.66 4.71
N GLU A 85 18.66 -17.08 3.51
CA GLU A 85 19.64 -17.44 2.47
C GLU A 85 20.35 -16.19 1.94
N LYS A 86 21.51 -16.40 1.32
CA LYS A 86 22.24 -15.32 0.64
C LYS A 86 21.34 -14.69 -0.43
N PRO A 87 21.32 -13.34 -0.57
CA PRO A 87 20.54 -12.68 -1.59
C PRO A 87 20.91 -13.20 -2.99
N ALA A 88 19.90 -13.51 -3.81
CA ALA A 88 20.09 -13.91 -5.21
C ALA A 88 20.37 -12.70 -6.13
N ILE A 89 20.28 -11.48 -5.58
CA ILE A 89 20.49 -10.21 -6.28
C ILE A 89 21.94 -9.73 -6.17
N ASP A 90 22.47 -9.18 -7.26
CA ASP A 90 23.81 -8.58 -7.30
C ASP A 90 23.91 -7.35 -6.38
N LEU A 91 25.07 -7.16 -5.74
CA LEU A 91 25.33 -6.05 -4.83
C LEU A 91 25.16 -4.68 -5.50
N VAL A 92 25.48 -4.56 -6.79
CA VAL A 92 25.32 -3.31 -7.56
C VAL A 92 23.84 -2.88 -7.65
N MET A 93 22.91 -3.85 -7.63
CA MET A 93 21.47 -3.58 -7.59
C MET A 93 20.93 -3.48 -6.15
N LEU A 94 21.55 -4.19 -5.20
CA LEU A 94 21.12 -4.24 -3.81
C LEU A 94 21.30 -2.90 -3.08
N TYR A 95 22.41 -2.20 -3.28
CA TYR A 95 22.65 -0.91 -2.59
C TYR A 95 21.64 0.18 -3.00
N PRO A 96 21.37 0.42 -4.30
CA PRO A 96 20.32 1.35 -4.71
C PRO A 96 18.93 0.95 -4.18
N LEU A 97 18.64 -0.35 -4.10
CA LEU A 97 17.38 -0.84 -3.55
C LEU A 97 17.22 -0.44 -2.08
N PHE A 98 18.23 -0.66 -1.23
CA PHE A 98 18.17 -0.24 0.17
C PHE A 98 18.08 1.27 0.33
N GLY A 99 18.86 2.03 -0.45
CA GLY A 99 18.76 3.49 -0.47
C GLY A 99 17.34 3.96 -0.82
N SER A 100 16.72 3.32 -1.81
CA SER A 100 15.34 3.60 -2.22
C SER A 100 14.34 3.22 -1.12
N ILE A 101 14.47 2.06 -0.49
CA ILE A 101 13.58 1.62 0.62
C ILE A 101 13.62 2.65 1.74
N ILE A 102 14.82 3.07 2.17
CA ILE A 102 14.99 4.06 3.24
C ILE A 102 14.40 5.40 2.82
N GLY A 103 14.73 5.88 1.61
CA GLY A 103 14.24 7.15 1.07
C GLY A 103 12.72 7.20 0.96
N PHE A 104 12.10 6.19 0.34
CA PHE A 104 10.64 6.12 0.19
C PHE A 104 9.94 5.92 1.52
N THR A 105 10.48 5.12 2.44
CA THR A 105 9.92 4.97 3.79
C THR A 105 9.93 6.32 4.52
N GLY A 106 11.07 7.01 4.53
CA GLY A 106 11.19 8.34 5.13
C GLY A 106 10.24 9.36 4.51
N LEU A 107 10.13 9.36 3.18
CA LEU A 107 9.19 10.22 2.45
C LEU A 107 7.74 9.93 2.85
N ILE A 108 7.31 8.67 2.84
CA ILE A 108 5.94 8.28 3.21
C ILE A 108 5.66 8.65 4.67
N THR A 109 6.59 8.38 5.59
CA THR A 109 6.44 8.76 7.01
C THR A 109 6.29 10.27 7.16
N CYS A 110 7.10 11.06 6.46
CA CYS A 110 7.00 12.53 6.46
C CYS A 110 5.62 12.99 5.96
N LEU A 111 5.16 12.45 4.82
CA LEU A 111 3.86 12.78 4.24
C LEU A 111 2.71 12.38 5.17
N VAL A 112 2.78 11.23 5.83
CA VAL A 112 1.78 10.79 6.82
C VAL A 112 1.73 11.76 7.99
N ILE A 113 2.87 12.14 8.57
CA ILE A 113 2.92 13.09 9.70
C ILE A 113 2.32 14.45 9.30
N LEU A 114 2.71 14.98 8.14
CA LEU A 114 2.18 16.24 7.62
C LEU A 114 0.67 16.17 7.37
N SER A 115 0.19 15.06 6.77
CA SER A 115 -1.22 14.84 6.50
C SER A 115 -2.03 14.70 7.79
N SER A 116 -1.51 13.97 8.78
CA SER A 116 -2.13 13.84 10.12
C SER A 116 -2.23 15.19 10.82
N LYS A 117 -1.18 16.01 10.77
CA LYS A 117 -1.19 17.37 11.34
C LYS A 117 -2.31 18.22 10.72
N LEU A 118 -2.40 18.24 9.39
CA LEU A 118 -3.45 18.98 8.68
C LEU A 118 -4.85 18.48 9.05
N GLN A 119 -5.03 17.16 9.15
CA GLN A 119 -6.31 16.57 9.51
C GLN A 119 -6.74 16.92 10.95
N ILE A 120 -5.80 16.94 11.90
CA ILE A 120 -6.07 17.38 13.28
C ILE A 120 -6.51 18.84 13.30
N ILE A 121 -5.76 19.74 12.66
CA ILE A 121 -6.10 21.18 12.59
C ILE A 121 -7.49 21.38 11.96
N LYS A 122 -7.80 20.66 10.88
CA LYS A 122 -9.10 20.74 10.21
C LYS A 122 -10.25 20.28 11.11
N ARG A 123 -10.06 19.21 11.88
CA ARG A 123 -11.07 18.65 12.80
C ARG A 123 -11.24 19.52 14.04
N GLU A 124 -10.16 20.11 14.54
CA GLU A 124 -10.15 20.88 15.78
C GLU A 124 -10.19 22.40 15.59
N LYS A 125 -10.50 22.89 14.38
CA LYS A 125 -10.51 24.32 14.02
C LYS A 125 -11.25 25.25 14.99
N ASN A 126 -12.21 24.75 15.76
CA ASN A 126 -13.01 25.52 16.70
C ASN A 126 -12.43 25.54 18.13
N LYS A 127 -11.43 24.72 18.44
CA LYS A 127 -10.78 24.64 19.76
C LYS A 127 -9.85 25.85 19.96
N SER A 128 -9.73 26.31 21.21
CA SER A 128 -8.91 27.49 21.55
C SER A 128 -7.46 27.32 21.14
N TRP A 129 -6.85 26.17 21.42
CA TRP A 129 -5.45 25.92 21.11
C TRP A 129 -5.11 26.04 19.61
N VAL A 130 -6.06 25.74 18.71
CA VAL A 130 -5.85 25.91 17.26
C VAL A 130 -5.88 27.38 16.88
N LYS A 131 -6.77 28.17 17.49
CA LYS A 131 -6.85 29.63 17.27
C LYS A 131 -5.61 30.35 17.80
N ASP A 132 -4.98 29.81 18.83
CA ASP A 132 -3.73 30.35 19.39
C ASP A 132 -2.50 29.91 18.57
N TYR A 133 -2.62 28.81 17.81
CA TYR A 133 -1.53 28.21 17.02
C TYR A 133 -1.44 28.77 15.58
N VAL A 134 -2.56 29.17 14.98
CA VAL A 134 -2.68 29.69 13.59
C VAL A 134 -2.83 31.19 13.60
#